data_AF-A0AAZ3RH71-F1
#
_entry.id   AF-A0AAZ3RH71-F1
#
_cell.length_a   1.000
_cell.length_b   1.000
_cell.length_c   1.000
_cell.angle_alpha   90.00
_cell.angle_beta   90.00
_cell.angle_gamma   90.00
#
_symmetry.space_group_name_H-M   'P 1'
#
loop_
_entity.id
_entity.type
_entity.pdbx_description
1 polymer ?
#
loop_
_entity_poly.entity_id
_entity_poly.type
_entity_poly.pdbx_seq_one_letter_code
_entity_poly.pdbx_strand_id
1 'polypeptide(L)'
;MAKSDGCHYFRRTSVFWITTVALSMGYFTWTVFWPQQVPYDNLGPLGTLSRYLVDNYHSLMYKGWWATWVIHVAEALVAMKVCSDKGVDGTMTRCLWFVQTVLFGFASLGLLLKYKPDHRTKQH
;
A
#
# COMPACT_ATOMS: atom_id res chain seq x y z
N MET A 1 -31.17 23.44 -5.39
CA MET A 1 -30.46 22.41 -6.19
C MET A 1 -29.47 21.72 -5.27
N ALA A 2 -29.79 20.51 -4.81
CA ALA A 2 -28.83 19.69 -4.08
C ALA A 2 -27.80 19.18 -5.10
N LYS A 3 -26.53 19.57 -4.92
CA LYS A 3 -25.40 18.89 -5.57
C LYS A 3 -25.54 17.42 -5.20
N SER A 4 -25.55 16.51 -6.18
CA SER A 4 -25.44 15.08 -5.90
C SER A 4 -24.23 14.89 -4.99
N ASP A 5 -24.45 14.43 -3.76
CA ASP A 5 -23.36 14.12 -2.84
C ASP A 5 -22.52 13.04 -3.51
N GLY A 6 -21.40 13.45 -4.10
CA GLY A 6 -20.44 12.52 -4.68
C GLY A 6 -20.13 11.47 -3.63
N CYS A 7 -20.09 10.19 -4.02
CA CYS A 7 -19.98 9.13 -3.03
C CYS A 7 -18.65 9.27 -2.27
N HIS A 8 -18.69 9.81 -1.05
CA HIS A 8 -17.52 10.03 -0.19
C HIS A 8 -17.08 8.73 0.51
N TYR A 9 -17.07 7.61 -0.20
CA TYR A 9 -16.68 6.33 0.36
C TYR A 9 -15.17 6.27 0.57
N PHE A 10 -14.74 6.30 1.83
CA PHE A 10 -13.40 5.95 2.25
C PHE A 10 -13.46 4.94 3.39
N ARG A 11 -12.62 3.91 3.31
CA ARG A 11 -12.50 2.91 4.37
C ARG A 11 -11.03 2.69 4.68
N ARG A 12 -10.69 2.87 5.96
CA ARG A 12 -9.34 2.63 6.45
C ARG A 12 -8.96 1.15 6.32
N THR A 13 -7.73 0.89 5.89
CA THR A 13 -7.09 -0.42 5.99
C THR A 13 -7.13 -0.94 7.44
N SER A 14 -7.25 -2.27 7.63
CA SER A 14 -7.28 -2.84 8.98
C SER A 14 -5.95 -2.59 9.70
N VAL A 15 -6.00 -2.46 11.03
CA VAL A 15 -4.80 -2.26 11.86
C VAL A 15 -3.79 -3.38 11.65
N PHE A 16 -4.27 -4.62 11.50
CA PHE A 16 -3.44 -5.77 11.14
C PHE A 16 -2.58 -5.49 9.89
N TRP A 17 -3.21 -5.10 8.78
CA TRP A 17 -2.50 -4.84 7.53
C TRP A 17 -1.61 -3.60 7.59
N ILE A 18 -2.06 -2.54 8.29
CA ILE A 18 -1.23 -1.34 8.51
C ILE A 18 0.07 -1.74 9.20
N THR A 19 -0.02 -2.47 10.32
CA THR A 19 1.14 -2.90 11.08
C THR A 19 2.03 -3.85 10.28
N THR A 20 1.46 -4.85 9.62
CA THR A 20 2.23 -5.82 8.84
C THR A 20 2.99 -5.17 7.69
N VAL A 21 2.36 -4.30 6.90
CA VAL A 21 3.03 -3.65 5.76
C VAL A 21 4.04 -2.62 6.26
N ALA A 22 3.70 -1.82 7.27
CA ALA A 22 4.63 -0.83 7.83
C ALA A 22 5.88 -1.48 8.42
N LEU A 23 5.74 -2.54 9.21
CA LEU A 23 6.88 -3.28 9.76
C LEU A 23 7.70 -3.97 8.66
N SER A 24 7.03 -4.57 7.67
CA SER A 24 7.72 -5.21 6.54
C SER A 24 8.54 -4.20 5.72
N MET A 25 7.93 -3.07 5.35
CA MET A 25 8.60 -2.00 4.60
C MET A 25 9.71 -1.34 5.41
N GLY A 26 9.48 -1.10 6.71
CA GLY A 26 10.48 -0.57 7.62
C GLY A 26 11.68 -1.51 7.76
N TYR A 27 11.43 -2.80 7.99
CA TYR A 27 12.47 -3.83 8.07
C TYR A 27 13.22 -3.98 6.76
N PHE A 28 12.53 -4.00 5.61
CA PHE A 28 13.18 -4.09 4.31
C PHE A 28 14.04 -2.86 4.02
N THR A 29 13.56 -1.66 4.37
CA THR A 29 14.35 -0.43 4.26
C THR A 29 15.58 -0.49 5.18
N TRP A 30 15.41 -0.94 6.42
CA TRP A 30 16.51 -1.04 7.37
C TRP A 30 17.59 -2.02 6.89
N THR A 31 17.19 -3.20 6.40
CA THR A 31 18.10 -4.20 5.84
C THR A 31 18.81 -3.76 4.56
N VAL A 32 18.16 -2.97 3.70
CA VAL A 32 18.78 -2.49 2.45
C VAL A 32 19.76 -1.35 2.70
N PHE A 33 19.39 -0.37 3.54
CA PHE A 33 20.13 0.90 3.67
C PHE A 33 21.04 0.96 4.90
N TRP A 34 20.71 0.27 5.99
CA TRP A 34 21.57 0.16 7.17
C TRP A 34 21.71 -1.30 7.64
N PRO A 35 22.16 -2.23 6.75
CA PRO A 35 22.29 -3.64 7.08
C PRO A 35 23.11 -3.90 8.34
N GLN A 36 24.18 -3.12 8.55
CA GLN A 36 25.10 -3.28 9.69
C GLN A 36 24.44 -3.00 11.06
N GLN A 37 23.30 -2.31 11.09
CA GLN A 37 22.58 -1.99 12.33
C GLN A 37 21.48 -3.02 12.64
N VAL A 38 21.15 -3.90 11.69
CA VAL A 38 20.09 -4.88 11.88
C VAL A 38 20.60 -5.99 12.81
N PRO A 39 19.88 -6.30 13.91
CA PRO A 39 20.31 -7.31 14.87
C PRO A 39 19.98 -8.72 14.37
N TYR A 40 20.61 -9.16 13.27
CA TYR A 40 20.30 -10.43 12.61
C TYR A 40 20.32 -11.64 13.56
N ASP A 41 21.26 -11.68 14.50
CA ASP A 41 21.40 -12.81 15.44
C ASP A 41 20.20 -12.93 16.41
N ASN A 42 19.44 -11.86 16.63
CA ASN A 42 18.25 -11.85 17.48
C ASN A 42 16.94 -12.17 16.71
N LEU A 43 17.01 -12.26 15.38
CA LEU A 43 15.83 -12.45 14.51
C LEU A 43 15.61 -13.90 14.08
N GLY A 44 16.44 -14.83 14.59
CA GLY A 44 16.33 -16.26 14.30
C GLY A 44 16.41 -16.55 12.79
N PRO A 45 15.54 -17.42 12.23
CA PRO A 45 15.59 -17.79 10.82
C PRO A 45 15.47 -16.60 9.85
N LEU A 46 14.66 -15.59 10.19
CA LEU A 46 14.52 -14.38 9.38
C LEU A 46 15.85 -13.62 9.32
N GLY A 47 16.56 -13.54 10.45
CA GLY A 47 17.88 -12.92 10.55
C GLY A 47 18.91 -13.59 9.66
N THR A 48 19.00 -14.92 9.74
CA THR A 48 19.91 -15.72 8.89
C THR A 48 19.62 -15.53 7.41
N LEU A 49 18.34 -15.58 7.00
CA LEU A 49 17.94 -15.34 5.61
C LEU A 49 18.28 -13.92 5.17
N SER A 50 17.98 -12.92 6.00
CA SER A 50 18.21 -11.51 5.66
C SER A 50 19.70 -11.21 5.53
N ARG A 51 20.53 -11.75 6.43
CA ARG A 51 22.00 -11.65 6.34
C ARG A 51 22.50 -12.31 5.06
N TYR A 52 22.05 -13.52 4.74
CA TYR A 52 22.42 -14.20 3.50
C TYR A 52 22.06 -13.37 2.24
N LEU A 53 20.85 -12.80 2.19
CA LEU A 53 20.41 -11.96 1.08
C LEU A 53 21.24 -10.67 0.97
N VAL A 54 21.56 -10.04 2.09
CA VAL A 54 22.42 -8.84 2.11
C VAL A 54 23.82 -9.19 1.63
N ASP A 55 24.43 -10.24 2.16
CA ASP A 55 25.83 -10.57 1.87
C ASP A 55 26.04 -11.06 0.43
N ASN A 56 25.04 -11.74 -0.16
CA ASN A 56 25.18 -12.38 -1.47
C ASN A 56 24.40 -11.68 -2.59
N TYR A 57 23.34 -10.93 -2.24
CA TYR A 57 22.36 -10.41 -3.21
C TYR A 57 21.97 -8.95 -2.94
N HIS A 58 22.82 -8.14 -2.32
CA HIS A 58 22.52 -6.74 -1.98
C HIS A 58 21.99 -5.91 -3.17
N SER A 59 22.60 -6.04 -4.35
CA SER A 59 22.15 -5.35 -5.57
C SER A 59 20.71 -5.72 -5.96
N LEU A 60 20.34 -6.99 -5.78
CA LEU A 60 18.98 -7.45 -6.02
C LEU A 60 18.03 -6.92 -4.95
N MET A 61 18.45 -6.88 -3.68
CA MET A 61 17.64 -6.30 -2.60
C MET A 61 17.34 -4.81 -2.83
N TYR A 62 18.34 -4.03 -3.26
CA TYR A 62 18.16 -2.61 -3.58
C TYR A 62 17.20 -2.39 -4.75
N LYS A 63 17.32 -3.18 -5.83
CA LYS A 63 16.37 -3.17 -6.95
C LYS A 63 14.97 -3.61 -6.51
N GLY A 64 14.89 -4.63 -5.65
CA GLY A 64 13.65 -5.13 -5.06
C GLY A 64 12.94 -4.05 -4.25
N TRP A 65 13.67 -3.27 -3.45
CA TRP A 65 13.12 -2.15 -2.68
C TRP A 65 12.48 -1.09 -3.58
N TRP A 66 13.16 -0.69 -4.66
CA TRP A 66 12.59 0.22 -5.65
C TRP A 66 11.37 -0.39 -6.34
N ALA A 67 11.43 -1.67 -6.71
CA ALA A 67 10.31 -2.38 -7.31
C ALA A 67 9.08 -2.40 -6.40
N THR A 68 9.24 -2.58 -5.09
CA THR A 68 8.13 -2.52 -4.12
C THR A 68 7.45 -1.15 -4.12
N TRP A 69 8.22 -0.06 -4.12
CA TRP A 69 7.63 1.29 -4.22
C TRP A 69 6.93 1.53 -5.55
N VAL A 70 7.51 1.07 -6.66
CA VAL A 70 6.87 1.16 -7.98
C VAL A 70 5.54 0.41 -8.00
N ILE A 71 5.48 -0.79 -7.41
CA ILE A 71 4.23 -1.56 -7.29
C ILE A 71 3.19 -0.78 -6.48
N HIS A 72 3.55 -0.25 -5.31
CA HIS A 72 2.62 0.53 -4.48
C HIS A 72 2.10 1.78 -5.21
N VAL A 73 2.95 2.48 -5.96
CA VAL A 73 2.53 3.62 -6.78
C VAL A 73 1.59 3.17 -7.91
N ALA A 74 1.91 2.06 -8.60
CA ALA A 74 1.04 1.51 -9.64
C ALA A 74 -0.33 1.12 -9.07
N GLU A 75 -0.38 0.47 -7.91
CA GLU A 75 -1.61 0.15 -7.20
C GLU A 75 -2.41 1.41 -6.82
N ALA A 76 -1.73 2.49 -6.41
CA ALA A 76 -2.38 3.75 -6.08
C ALA A 76 -2.98 4.44 -7.31
N LEU A 77 -2.32 4.36 -8.48
CA LEU A 77 -2.87 4.82 -9.75
C LEU A 77 -4.10 3.99 -10.16
N VAL A 78 -4.05 2.67 -9.97
CA VAL A 78 -5.21 1.80 -10.17
C VAL A 78 -6.35 2.18 -9.22
N ALA A 79 -6.06 2.46 -7.95
CA ALA A 79 -7.06 2.90 -6.98
C ALA A 79 -7.76 4.18 -7.43
N MET A 80 -7.03 5.16 -7.98
CA MET A 80 -7.61 6.38 -8.53
C MET A 80 -8.59 6.10 -9.67
N LYS A 81 -8.23 5.20 -10.59
CA LYS A 81 -9.11 4.76 -11.68
C LYS A 81 -10.36 4.06 -11.12
N VAL A 82 -10.19 3.12 -10.19
CA VAL A 82 -11.29 2.38 -9.57
C VAL A 82 -12.24 3.30 -8.79
N CYS A 83 -11.72 4.33 -8.10
CA CYS A 83 -12.55 5.36 -7.48
C CYS A 83 -13.43 6.06 -8.52
N SER A 84 -12.85 6.47 -9.66
CA SER A 84 -13.60 7.10 -10.76
C SER A 84 -14.66 6.16 -11.32
N ASP A 85 -14.31 4.90 -11.60
CA ASP A 85 -15.23 3.91 -12.18
C ASP A 85 -16.41 3.60 -11.23
N LYS A 86 -16.20 3.71 -9.92
CA LYS A 86 -17.21 3.51 -8.87
C LYS A 86 -17.98 4.77 -8.48
N GLY A 87 -17.75 5.92 -9.12
CA GLY A 87 -18.45 7.19 -8.82
C GLY A 87 -18.03 7.84 -7.50
N VAL A 88 -16.83 7.54 -7.01
CA VAL A 88 -16.23 8.23 -5.86
C VAL A 88 -15.64 9.54 -6.37
N ASP A 89 -16.38 10.64 -6.31
CA ASP A 89 -16.02 11.91 -6.98
C ASP A 89 -15.34 12.94 -6.08
N GLY A 90 -15.31 12.73 -4.77
CA GLY A 90 -14.65 13.63 -3.84
C GLY A 90 -13.13 13.65 -4.02
N THR A 91 -12.55 14.80 -4.37
CA THR A 91 -11.08 14.97 -4.53
C THR A 91 -10.32 14.55 -3.27
N MET A 92 -10.82 14.94 -2.08
CA MET A 92 -10.24 14.54 -0.81
C MET A 92 -10.31 13.01 -0.62
N THR A 93 -11.45 12.38 -0.91
CA THR A 93 -11.66 10.94 -0.78
C THR A 93 -10.72 10.16 -1.71
N ARG A 94 -10.56 10.61 -2.96
CA ARG A 94 -9.59 10.06 -3.91
C ARG A 94 -8.16 10.21 -3.42
N CYS A 95 -7.80 11.38 -2.88
CA CYS A 95 -6.48 11.62 -2.29
C CYS A 95 -6.21 10.66 -1.12
N LEU A 96 -7.19 10.44 -0.23
CA LEU A 96 -7.07 9.48 0.86
C LEU A 96 -6.87 8.05 0.36
N TRP A 97 -7.59 7.62 -0.68
CA TRP A 97 -7.38 6.30 -1.31
C TRP A 97 -6.00 6.18 -1.95
N PHE A 98 -5.53 7.22 -2.62
CA PHE A 98 -4.19 7.26 -3.22
C PHE A 98 -3.12 7.11 -2.14
N VAL A 99 -3.13 7.98 -1.12
CA VAL A 99 -2.14 7.97 -0.03
C VAL A 99 -2.17 6.65 0.72
N GLN A 100 -3.35 6.14 1.07
CA GLN A 100 -3.48 4.85 1.75
C GLN A 100 -2.93 3.69 0.90
N THR A 101 -3.12 3.74 -0.42
CA THR A 101 -2.65 2.68 -1.32
C THR A 101 -1.15 2.78 -1.61
N VAL A 102 -0.57 3.99 -1.68
CA VAL A 102 0.89 4.14 -1.71
C VAL A 102 1.53 3.54 -0.46
N LEU A 103 0.92 3.73 0.71
CA LEU A 103 1.48 3.25 1.98
C LEU A 103 1.26 1.75 2.21
N PHE A 104 0.08 1.24 1.89
CA PHE A 104 -0.35 -0.12 2.28
C PHE A 104 -0.65 -1.05 1.10
N GLY A 105 -0.44 -0.58 -0.13
CA GLY A 105 -0.52 -1.36 -1.35
C GLY A 105 -1.84 -2.12 -1.52
N PHE A 106 -1.73 -3.39 -1.94
CA PHE A 106 -2.84 -4.31 -2.17
C PHE A 106 -3.86 -4.38 -1.02
N ALA A 107 -3.45 -4.18 0.24
CA ALA A 107 -4.36 -4.23 1.39
C ALA A 107 -5.37 -3.07 1.35
N SER A 108 -4.94 -1.89 0.89
CA SER A 108 -5.81 -0.75 0.62
C SER A 108 -6.64 -0.98 -0.65
N LEU A 109 -5.98 -1.32 -1.76
CA LEU A 109 -6.65 -1.50 -3.04
C LEU A 109 -7.74 -2.58 -2.97
N GLY A 110 -7.50 -3.68 -2.25
CA GLY A 110 -8.47 -4.75 -2.05
C GLY A 110 -9.75 -4.31 -1.33
N LEU A 111 -9.67 -3.34 -0.41
CA LEU A 111 -10.87 -2.76 0.21
C LEU A 111 -11.70 -1.96 -0.80
N LEU A 112 -11.02 -1.15 -1.62
CA LEU A 112 -11.68 -0.36 -2.65
C LEU A 112 -12.31 -1.25 -3.74
N LEU A 113 -11.64 -2.33 -4.14
CA LEU A 113 -12.18 -3.28 -5.12
C LEU A 113 -13.46 -3.96 -4.61
N LYS A 114 -13.50 -4.35 -3.33
CA LYS A 114 -14.66 -4.98 -2.67
C LYS A 114 -15.86 -4.04 -2.51
N TYR A 115 -15.64 -2.73 -2.50
CA TYR A 115 -16.72 -1.76 -2.41
C TYR A 115 -17.66 -1.88 -3.61
N LYS A 116 -18.96 -2.05 -3.37
CA LYS A 116 -20.00 -2.03 -4.41
C LYS A 116 -20.77 -0.72 -4.24
N PRO A 117 -20.66 0.23 -5.19
CA PRO A 117 -21.46 1.45 -5.11
C PRO A 117 -22.94 1.12 -5.24
N ASP A 118 -23.78 1.79 -4.45
CA ASP A 118 -25.22 1.64 -4.56
C ASP A 118 -25.67 2.13 -5.95
N HIS A 119 -26.39 1.28 -6.69
CA HIS A 119 -26.83 1.57 -8.06
C HIS A 119 -27.81 2.75 -8.16
N ARG A 120 -28.28 3.30 -7.03
CA ARG A 120 -29.25 4.41 -6.99
C ARG A 120 -28.65 5.78 -7.32
N THR A 121 -27.32 5.95 -7.33
CA THR A 121 -26.69 7.26 -7.56
C THR A 121 -26.40 7.56 -9.04
N LYS A 122 -26.65 6.60 -9.96
CA LYS A 122 -26.42 6.80 -11.42
C LYS A 122 -27.64 7.27 -12.22
N GLN A 123 -28.80 7.42 -11.59
CA GLN A 123 -29.96 8.06 -12.22
C GLN A 123 -30.15 9.41 -11.58
N HIS A 124 -29.60 10.48 -12.15
CA HIS A 124 -30.17 11.83 -12.16
C HIS A 124 -29.33 12.74 -13.06
#